data_AF-A0AAV7G8T0-F1
#
_entry.id   AF-A0AAV7G8T0-F1
#
_cell.length_a   1.000
_cell.length_b   1.000
_cell.length_c   1.000
_cell.angle_alpha   90.00
_cell.angle_beta   90.00
_cell.angle_gamma   90.00
#
_symmetry.space_group_name_H-M   'P 1'
#
loop_
_entity.id
_entity.type
_entity.pdbx_description
1 polymer ?
#
loop_
_entity_poly.entity_id
_entity_poly.type
_entity_poly.pdbx_seq_one_letter_code
_entity_poly.pdbx_strand_id
1 'polypeptide(L)'
;MTNRMHVDRSINLIGKLLFGSEKGIQVLSAVRQTGQPLVDNWACLKSMVRTFETHCGSLSQYGMKHMCSIANICNAGISKEKMAKVSAEVCNQIPSTPWSSLHRGFTMASIRSQAVALFSIAAICVSLLSLLSFHPVLRLPSEISGRRLEAGGDDSVGTRWAILIAGSSGYGNYRHQGDNCLPFTPNNVNQRDADLVYYWHEFINSPEGSSKKLDAQDELLDILTHRKHVDNSVNHIGKLLFGSEKYIQVLSAVRPRGQPLVDNWACLKSTVRIFETHCGSLSQYGIKHMLSFANICNAGISNETMAKVSAKVCIQIPSIRRSSLPRGFNV
;
A
#
# COMPACT_ATOMS: atom_id res chain seq x y z
N MET A 1 -15.32 -5.40 -11.30
CA MET A 1 -14.79 -6.76 -11.58
C MET A 1 -14.05 -6.82 -12.91
N THR A 2 -14.52 -6.15 -13.95
CA THR A 2 -13.94 -6.14 -15.32
C THR A 2 -12.45 -5.80 -15.39
N ASN A 3 -11.99 -4.76 -14.69
CA ASN A 3 -10.57 -4.37 -14.68
C ASN A 3 -9.65 -5.43 -14.03
N ARG A 4 -10.13 -6.14 -12.99
CA ARG A 4 -9.34 -7.20 -12.33
C ARG A 4 -9.14 -8.39 -13.26
N MET A 5 -10.21 -8.84 -13.91
CA MET A 5 -10.15 -9.93 -14.89
C MET A 5 -9.30 -9.57 -16.11
N HIS A 6 -9.36 -8.30 -16.55
CA HIS A 6 -8.52 -7.78 -17.62
C HIS A 6 -7.03 -7.91 -17.30
N VAL A 7 -6.59 -7.41 -16.13
CA VAL A 7 -5.19 -7.47 -15.71
C VAL A 7 -4.71 -8.92 -15.58
N ASP A 8 -5.52 -9.79 -14.98
CA ASP A 8 -5.18 -11.21 -14.79
C ASP A 8 -5.01 -11.95 -16.11
N ARG A 9 -5.97 -11.78 -17.02
CA ARG A 9 -5.95 -12.40 -18.33
C ARG A 9 -4.80 -11.87 -19.18
N SER A 10 -4.55 -10.56 -19.13
CA SER A 10 -3.48 -9.91 -19.88
C SER A 10 -2.12 -10.48 -19.50
N ILE A 11 -1.81 -10.56 -18.22
CA ILE A 11 -0.50 -11.02 -17.76
C ILE A 11 -0.28 -12.50 -18.05
N ASN A 12 -1.31 -13.34 -17.89
CA ASN A 12 -1.24 -14.74 -18.27
C ASN A 12 -0.96 -14.92 -19.78
N LEU A 13 -1.70 -14.21 -20.64
CA LEU A 13 -1.52 -14.28 -22.09
C LEU A 13 -0.16 -13.73 -22.53
N ILE A 14 0.31 -12.65 -21.92
CA ILE A 14 1.66 -12.11 -22.17
C ILE A 14 2.72 -13.17 -21.86
N GLY A 15 2.64 -13.85 -20.70
CA GLY A 15 3.58 -14.93 -20.38
C GLY A 15 3.55 -16.07 -21.38
N LYS A 16 2.35 -16.49 -21.81
CA LYS A 16 2.18 -17.53 -22.83
C LYS A 16 2.79 -17.14 -24.17
N LEU A 17 2.62 -15.90 -24.62
CA LEU A 17 3.21 -15.43 -25.88
C LEU A 17 4.72 -15.20 -25.78
N LEU A 18 5.24 -14.81 -24.61
CA LEU A 18 6.68 -14.58 -24.43
C LEU A 18 7.48 -15.88 -24.32
N PHE A 19 6.92 -16.91 -23.67
CA PHE A 19 7.67 -18.10 -23.27
C PHE A 19 7.05 -19.43 -23.73
N GLY A 20 5.84 -19.42 -24.31
CA GLY A 20 5.05 -20.61 -24.63
C GLY A 20 4.04 -20.96 -23.54
N SER A 21 3.01 -21.76 -23.85
CA SER A 21 1.87 -22.01 -22.95
C SER A 21 2.26 -22.63 -21.60
N GLU A 22 3.14 -23.63 -21.61
CA GLU A 22 3.55 -24.36 -20.41
C GLU A 22 4.65 -23.61 -19.64
N LYS A 23 5.74 -23.26 -20.34
CA LYS A 23 6.87 -22.52 -19.78
C LYS A 23 6.49 -21.12 -19.31
N GLY A 24 5.51 -20.48 -19.95
CA GLY A 24 4.97 -19.18 -19.53
C GLY A 24 4.37 -19.23 -18.14
N ILE A 25 3.55 -20.23 -17.84
CA ILE A 25 2.97 -20.39 -16.50
C ILE A 25 4.10 -20.62 -15.48
N GLN A 26 5.05 -21.50 -15.78
CA GLN A 26 6.20 -21.78 -14.90
C GLN A 26 7.04 -20.54 -14.62
N VAL A 27 7.33 -19.72 -15.64
CA VAL A 27 8.11 -18.48 -15.47
C VAL A 27 7.32 -17.45 -14.67
N LEU A 28 6.04 -17.24 -14.97
CA LEU A 28 5.25 -16.23 -14.27
C LEU A 28 5.03 -16.57 -12.79
N SER A 29 4.90 -17.85 -12.44
CA SER A 29 4.71 -18.30 -11.05
C SER A 29 6.03 -18.59 -10.31
N ALA A 30 7.18 -18.45 -10.96
CA ALA A 30 8.47 -18.76 -10.35
C ALA A 30 8.76 -17.87 -9.13
N VAL A 31 9.25 -18.49 -8.06
CA VAL A 31 9.60 -17.83 -6.80
C VAL A 31 11.11 -17.91 -6.62
N ARG A 32 11.77 -16.77 -6.33
CA ARG A 32 13.21 -16.75 -6.02
C ARG A 32 13.46 -17.30 -4.61
N GLN A 33 14.68 -17.78 -4.39
CA GLN A 33 15.08 -18.25 -3.07
C GLN A 33 15.05 -17.12 -2.04
N THR A 34 14.76 -17.47 -0.79
CA THR A 34 14.75 -16.54 0.34
C THR A 34 16.09 -15.80 0.45
N GLY A 35 16.03 -14.48 0.63
CA GLY A 35 17.22 -13.62 0.73
C GLY A 35 17.71 -13.02 -0.61
N GLN A 36 17.17 -13.48 -1.75
CA GLN A 36 17.45 -12.86 -3.04
C GLN A 36 16.53 -11.66 -3.32
N PRO A 37 17.02 -10.61 -4.01
CA PRO A 37 16.18 -9.51 -4.45
C PRO A 37 15.16 -9.97 -5.50
N LEU A 38 13.99 -9.32 -5.55
CA LEU A 38 12.91 -9.66 -6.51
C LEU A 38 13.40 -9.66 -7.97
N VAL A 39 14.23 -8.68 -8.32
CA VAL A 39 14.89 -8.57 -9.63
C VAL A 39 16.37 -8.31 -9.47
N ASP A 40 17.15 -8.79 -10.44
CA ASP A 40 18.57 -8.46 -10.53
C ASP A 40 18.78 -7.02 -11.01
N ASN A 41 17.84 -6.49 -11.80
CA ASN A 41 17.89 -5.15 -12.36
C ASN A 41 16.56 -4.38 -12.14
N TRP A 42 16.57 -3.43 -11.21
CA TRP A 42 15.42 -2.57 -10.90
C TRP A 42 15.01 -1.63 -12.04
N ALA A 43 15.94 -1.21 -12.89
CA ALA A 43 15.61 -0.39 -14.05
C ALA A 43 14.81 -1.20 -15.08
N CYS A 44 15.15 -2.47 -15.26
CA CYS A 44 14.41 -3.41 -16.10
C CYS A 44 12.98 -3.63 -15.56
N LEU A 45 12.80 -3.91 -14.26
CA LEU A 45 11.47 -4.05 -13.66
C LEU A 45 10.61 -2.80 -13.88
N LYS A 46 11.18 -1.62 -13.60
CA LYS A 46 10.49 -0.34 -13.81
C LYS A 46 10.10 -0.14 -15.27
N SER A 47 10.95 -0.56 -16.20
CA SER A 47 10.65 -0.52 -17.63
C SER A 47 9.50 -1.46 -17.99
N MET A 48 9.49 -2.70 -17.49
CA MET A 48 8.43 -3.66 -17.78
C MET A 48 7.07 -3.21 -17.23
N VAL A 49 7.05 -2.71 -15.99
CA VAL A 49 5.83 -2.16 -15.37
C VAL A 49 5.28 -1.01 -16.21
N ARG A 50 6.12 -0.04 -16.59
CA ARG A 50 5.69 1.10 -17.42
C ARG A 50 5.18 0.66 -18.79
N THR A 51 5.85 -0.30 -19.42
CA THR A 51 5.42 -0.84 -20.71
C THR A 51 4.05 -1.52 -20.59
N PHE A 52 3.84 -2.33 -19.55
CA PHE A 52 2.54 -2.95 -19.29
C PHE A 52 1.47 -1.88 -19.07
N GLU A 53 1.71 -0.89 -18.20
CA GLU A 53 0.73 0.16 -17.90
C GLU A 53 0.38 1.02 -19.12
N THR A 54 1.34 1.21 -20.03
CA THR A 54 1.14 1.96 -21.28
C THR A 54 0.19 1.23 -22.24
N HIS A 55 0.27 -0.10 -22.33
CA HIS A 55 -0.53 -0.88 -23.29
C HIS A 55 -1.80 -1.49 -22.69
N CYS A 56 -1.78 -1.82 -21.40
CA CYS A 56 -2.82 -2.60 -20.74
C CYS A 56 -3.58 -1.81 -19.68
N GLY A 57 -3.17 -0.58 -19.38
CA GLY A 57 -3.75 0.27 -18.35
C GLY A 57 -3.07 0.12 -16.98
N SER A 58 -3.37 1.04 -16.07
CA SER A 58 -2.67 1.15 -14.79
C SER A 58 -2.80 -0.11 -13.92
N LEU A 59 -1.68 -0.54 -13.35
CA LEU A 59 -1.65 -1.54 -12.29
C LEU A 59 -2.16 -0.88 -11.01
N SER A 60 -3.48 -0.94 -10.81
CA SER A 60 -4.11 -0.54 -9.55
C SER A 60 -3.54 -1.32 -8.35
N GLN A 61 -3.98 -0.99 -7.13
CA GLN A 61 -3.58 -1.72 -5.92
C GLN A 61 -3.75 -3.25 -6.05
N TYR A 62 -4.72 -3.71 -6.85
CA TYR A 62 -4.91 -5.12 -7.17
C TYR A 62 -3.85 -5.68 -8.13
N GLY A 63 -3.47 -4.89 -9.16
CA GLY A 63 -2.51 -5.31 -10.18
C GLY A 63 -1.12 -5.57 -9.62
N MET A 64 -0.80 -5.01 -8.45
CA MET A 64 0.44 -5.29 -7.71
C MET A 64 0.67 -6.77 -7.40
N LYS A 65 -0.39 -7.60 -7.38
CA LYS A 65 -0.25 -9.06 -7.24
C LYS A 65 0.61 -9.70 -8.34
N HIS A 66 0.68 -9.07 -9.51
CA HIS A 66 1.46 -9.57 -10.65
C HIS A 66 2.87 -8.99 -10.72
N MET A 67 3.30 -8.27 -9.69
CA MET A 67 4.65 -7.68 -9.67
C MET A 67 5.73 -8.76 -9.79
N CYS A 68 5.50 -9.95 -9.22
CA CYS A 68 6.41 -11.07 -9.38
C CYS A 68 6.43 -11.60 -10.82
N SER A 69 5.27 -11.80 -11.43
CA SER A 69 5.16 -12.21 -12.83
C SER A 69 5.94 -11.27 -13.75
N ILE A 70 5.82 -9.94 -13.53
CA ILE A 70 6.54 -8.91 -14.29
C ILE A 70 8.05 -8.92 -13.97
N ALA A 71 8.43 -9.17 -12.72
CA ALA A 71 9.82 -9.35 -12.31
C ALA A 71 10.46 -10.57 -12.97
N ASN A 72 9.74 -11.68 -13.07
CA ASN A 72 10.23 -12.89 -13.72
C ASN A 72 10.40 -12.69 -15.23
N ILE A 73 9.51 -11.94 -15.88
CA ILE A 73 9.69 -11.51 -17.27
C ILE A 73 11.01 -10.73 -17.43
N CYS A 74 11.28 -9.80 -16.52
CA CYS A 74 12.53 -9.02 -16.51
C CYS A 74 13.76 -9.91 -16.28
N ASN A 75 13.74 -10.77 -15.26
CA ASN A 75 14.85 -11.67 -14.93
C ASN A 75 15.10 -12.71 -16.03
N ALA A 76 14.07 -13.08 -16.81
CA ALA A 76 14.20 -13.92 -18.00
C ALA A 76 14.85 -13.20 -19.20
N GLY A 77 15.29 -11.95 -19.03
CA GLY A 77 16.02 -11.20 -20.05
C GLY A 77 15.15 -10.66 -21.19
N ILE A 78 13.84 -10.55 -20.99
CA ILE A 78 12.94 -9.99 -22.00
C ILE A 78 13.23 -8.49 -22.17
N SER A 79 13.37 -8.03 -23.42
CA SER A 79 13.58 -6.62 -23.73
C SER A 79 12.29 -5.82 -23.64
N LYS A 80 12.41 -4.51 -23.43
CA LYS A 80 11.28 -3.58 -23.37
C LYS A 80 10.44 -3.64 -24.66
N GLU A 81 11.10 -3.75 -25.80
CA GLU A 81 10.50 -3.76 -27.14
C GLU A 81 9.66 -5.02 -27.33
N LYS A 82 10.18 -6.18 -26.90
CA LYS A 82 9.46 -7.46 -26.96
C LYS A 82 8.25 -7.44 -26.04
N MET A 83 8.40 -6.93 -24.82
CA MET A 83 7.28 -6.73 -23.89
C MET A 83 6.22 -5.79 -24.47
N ALA A 84 6.62 -4.69 -25.12
CA ALA A 84 5.70 -3.72 -25.71
C ALA A 84 4.90 -4.33 -26.86
N LYS A 85 5.58 -5.06 -27.76
CA LYS A 85 4.92 -5.75 -28.89
C LYS A 85 3.84 -6.73 -28.41
N VAL A 86 4.20 -7.60 -27.47
CA VAL A 86 3.26 -8.62 -26.94
C VAL A 86 2.14 -7.97 -26.12
N SER A 87 2.44 -6.94 -25.31
CA SER A 87 1.42 -6.24 -24.53
C SER A 87 0.41 -5.51 -25.43
N ALA A 88 0.88 -4.86 -26.51
CA ALA A 88 0.00 -4.24 -27.49
C ALA A 88 -0.89 -5.29 -28.18
N GLU A 89 -0.34 -6.44 -28.55
CA GLU A 89 -1.11 -7.53 -29.16
C GLU A 89 -2.20 -8.08 -28.25
N VAL A 90 -1.86 -8.36 -26.98
CA VAL A 90 -2.80 -8.93 -25.99
C VAL A 90 -3.86 -7.93 -25.56
N CYS A 91 -3.44 -6.71 -25.22
CA CYS A 91 -4.31 -5.76 -24.54
C CYS A 91 -5.22 -4.98 -25.51
N ASN A 92 -4.92 -4.97 -26.81
CA ASN A 92 -5.84 -4.47 -27.85
C ASN A 92 -6.98 -5.45 -28.16
N GLN A 93 -6.86 -6.73 -27.79
CA GLN A 93 -7.89 -7.76 -28.02
C GLN A 93 -8.94 -7.83 -26.89
N ILE A 94 -8.79 -7.03 -25.82
CA ILE A 94 -9.69 -7.04 -24.67
C ILE A 94 -10.50 -5.74 -24.66
N PRO A 95 -11.84 -5.77 -24.70
CA PRO A 95 -12.65 -4.57 -24.81
C PRO A 95 -12.49 -3.65 -23.60
N SER A 96 -12.07 -2.41 -23.84
CA SER A 96 -11.97 -1.35 -22.85
C SER A 96 -13.36 -0.89 -22.39
N THR A 97 -13.70 -1.10 -21.11
CA THR A 97 -14.85 -0.42 -20.48
C THR A 97 -14.44 0.93 -19.86
N PRO A 98 -15.38 1.89 -19.64
CA PRO A 98 -15.13 3.35 -19.48
C PRO A 98 -14.24 3.86 -18.33
N TRP A 99 -13.50 3.00 -17.62
CA TRP A 99 -12.61 3.41 -16.51
C TRP A 99 -11.12 3.34 -16.87
N SER A 100 -10.78 3.14 -18.13
CA SER A 100 -9.40 3.21 -18.66
C SER A 100 -8.97 4.63 -19.03
N SER A 101 -9.40 5.64 -18.26
CA SER A 101 -9.03 7.03 -18.50
C SER A 101 -7.62 7.31 -18.02
N LEU A 102 -6.70 7.23 -18.98
CA LEU A 102 -5.39 7.87 -18.99
C LEU A 102 -5.59 9.38 -18.86
N HIS A 103 -5.64 9.93 -17.65
CA HIS A 103 -5.43 11.38 -17.48
C HIS A 103 -3.93 11.66 -17.39
N ARG A 104 -3.46 12.39 -18.41
CA ARG A 104 -2.13 12.97 -18.66
C ARG A 104 -1.11 12.09 -19.37
N GLY A 105 -1.13 12.23 -20.69
CA GLY A 105 0.05 12.11 -21.56
C GLY A 105 -0.32 12.64 -22.95
N PHE A 106 0.15 13.84 -23.30
CA PHE A 106 -0.04 14.43 -24.63
C PHE A 106 0.56 13.52 -25.72
N THR A 107 -0.24 13.11 -26.70
CA THR A 107 0.25 12.57 -27.96
C THR A 107 0.46 13.71 -28.95
N MET A 108 1.73 13.96 -29.32
CA MET A 108 2.08 14.81 -30.47
C MET A 108 1.75 14.08 -31.77
N ALA A 109 0.51 14.19 -32.24
CA ALA A 109 0.14 13.95 -33.63
C ALA A 109 -1.23 14.57 -33.89
N SER A 110 -1.31 15.42 -34.92
CA SER A 110 -2.48 16.17 -35.39
C SER A 110 -2.70 17.52 -34.71
N ILE A 111 -2.17 18.59 -35.33
CA ILE A 111 -2.89 19.80 -35.78
C ILE A 111 -1.96 20.45 -36.83
N ARG A 112 -2.16 20.09 -38.09
CA ARG A 112 -1.96 21.01 -39.22
C ARG A 112 -3.34 21.60 -39.52
N SER A 113 -3.39 22.90 -39.81
CA SER A 113 -4.59 23.74 -40.01
C SER A 113 -5.27 24.22 -38.74
N GLN A 114 -4.71 25.29 -38.16
CA GLN A 114 -5.35 26.61 -38.04
C GLN A 114 -4.33 27.55 -37.37
N ALA A 115 -3.37 27.99 -38.16
CA ALA A 115 -2.66 29.23 -37.87
C ALA A 115 -3.59 30.39 -38.25
N VAL A 116 -3.41 31.51 -37.56
CA VAL A 116 -4.16 32.78 -37.69
C VAL A 116 -5.44 32.83 -36.85
N ALA A 117 -5.29 33.28 -35.59
CA ALA A 117 -6.19 34.24 -34.91
C ALA A 117 -6.14 34.17 -33.37
N LEU A 118 -4.97 34.03 -32.73
CA LEU A 118 -4.85 34.31 -31.27
C LEU A 118 -3.52 34.98 -30.88
N PHE A 119 -2.82 35.59 -31.85
CA PHE A 119 -1.56 36.30 -31.60
C PHE A 119 -1.72 37.70 -30.96
N SER A 120 -2.90 38.07 -30.47
CA SER A 120 -3.15 39.42 -29.94
C SER A 120 -3.62 39.47 -28.47
N ILE A 121 -3.65 38.36 -27.74
CA ILE A 121 -4.06 38.35 -26.30
C ILE A 121 -2.91 37.95 -25.36
N ALA A 122 -1.80 37.43 -25.89
CA ALA A 122 -0.65 37.00 -25.08
C ALA A 122 0.26 38.15 -24.57
N ALA A 123 0.02 39.41 -24.97
CA ALA A 123 0.86 40.55 -24.59
C ALA A 123 0.36 41.34 -23.35
N ILE A 124 -0.80 41.01 -22.79
CA ILE A 124 -1.39 41.78 -21.68
C ILE A 124 -1.34 41.04 -20.32
N CYS A 125 -1.13 39.72 -20.31
CA CYS A 125 -0.99 38.96 -19.04
C CYS A 125 0.45 38.91 -18.47
N VAL A 126 1.45 39.46 -19.18
CA VAL A 126 2.86 39.42 -18.73
C VAL A 126 3.17 40.52 -17.69
N SER A 127 2.23 41.44 -17.41
CA SER A 127 2.49 42.61 -16.56
C SER A 127 1.84 42.57 -15.17
N LEU A 128 1.15 41.49 -14.75
CA LEU A 128 0.42 41.44 -13.47
C LEU A 128 0.57 40.14 -12.66
N LEU A 129 1.62 39.36 -12.91
CA LEU A 129 1.96 38.14 -12.13
C LEU A 129 3.37 38.21 -11.53
N SER A 130 3.78 39.40 -11.07
CA SER A 130 5.04 39.64 -10.35
C SER A 130 4.94 39.52 -8.83
N LEU A 131 3.90 38.90 -8.27
CA LEU A 131 3.84 38.53 -6.84
C LEU A 131 3.08 37.22 -6.62
N LEU A 132 3.62 36.08 -7.03
CA LEU A 132 3.44 34.75 -6.40
C LEU A 132 4.43 33.77 -7.06
N SER A 133 5.65 33.70 -6.52
CA SER A 133 6.69 32.77 -6.98
C SER A 133 6.30 31.32 -6.68
N PHE A 134 5.71 30.64 -7.66
CA PHE A 134 5.60 29.18 -7.66
C PHE A 134 6.98 28.56 -7.96
N HIS A 135 7.59 27.93 -6.97
CA HIS A 135 8.66 26.96 -7.19
C HIS A 135 8.06 25.56 -7.36
N PRO A 136 8.26 24.86 -8.50
CA PRO A 136 8.19 23.42 -8.55
C PRO A 136 9.60 22.88 -8.32
N VAL A 137 9.91 22.47 -7.10
CA VAL A 137 11.14 21.70 -6.83
C VAL A 137 10.75 20.40 -6.12
N LEU A 138 10.45 19.38 -6.91
CA LEU A 138 10.58 17.98 -6.49
C LEU A 138 12.07 17.65 -6.49
N ARG A 139 12.70 17.69 -5.31
CA ARG A 139 14.08 17.23 -5.11
C ARG A 139 14.10 15.75 -4.75
N LEU A 140 15.01 15.00 -5.38
CA LEU A 140 15.29 13.60 -5.05
C LEU A 140 16.14 13.50 -3.75
N PRO A 141 15.99 12.45 -2.93
CA PRO A 141 16.62 12.36 -1.60
C PRO A 141 18.15 12.11 -1.57
N SER A 142 18.87 12.21 -2.68
CA SER A 142 20.30 11.84 -2.74
C SER A 142 21.28 12.99 -2.44
N GLU A 143 20.82 14.20 -2.08
CA GLU A 143 21.68 15.37 -1.86
C GLU A 143 21.64 15.99 -0.45
N ILE A 144 21.21 15.25 0.59
CA ILE A 144 21.47 15.68 1.97
C ILE A 144 22.73 14.99 2.46
N SER A 145 23.86 15.65 2.21
CA SER A 145 25.14 15.36 2.85
C SER A 145 25.10 15.72 4.34
N GLY A 146 25.59 14.81 5.17
CA GLY A 146 26.37 15.15 6.37
C GLY A 146 25.62 15.31 7.69
N ARG A 147 25.40 14.20 8.41
CA ARG A 147 25.59 14.20 9.87
C ARG A 147 26.25 12.91 10.33
N ARG A 148 27.54 13.03 10.62
CA ARG A 148 28.44 12.05 11.22
C ARG A 148 28.10 11.88 12.70
N LEU A 149 27.98 10.64 13.18
CA LEU A 149 28.09 10.31 14.60
C LEU A 149 29.30 9.40 14.75
N GLU A 150 30.36 9.96 15.32
CA GLU A 150 31.52 9.26 15.84
C GLU A 150 31.07 8.35 16.98
N ALA A 151 31.51 7.09 16.96
CA ALA A 151 31.41 6.15 18.07
C ALA A 151 32.81 5.97 18.64
N GLY A 152 33.00 6.33 19.91
CA GLY A 152 34.17 5.93 20.70
C GLY A 152 34.19 4.40 20.82
N GLY A 153 35.36 3.81 20.56
CA GLY A 153 35.55 2.38 20.32
C GLY A 153 35.57 1.48 21.56
N ASP A 154 35.33 0.19 21.30
CA ASP A 154 36.33 -0.87 21.45
C ASP A 154 35.95 -2.04 20.52
N ASP A 155 36.96 -2.66 19.95
CA ASP A 155 36.97 -3.51 18.77
C ASP A 155 36.69 -4.99 19.09
N SER A 156 35.67 -5.55 18.47
CA SER A 156 35.72 -6.94 17.98
C SER A 156 34.80 -7.10 16.77
N VAL A 157 35.39 -7.56 15.68
CA VAL A 157 34.80 -7.62 14.35
C VAL A 157 33.71 -8.70 14.31
N GLY A 158 32.46 -8.27 14.39
CA GLY A 158 31.30 -9.03 13.94
C GLY A 158 30.65 -8.29 12.78
N THR A 159 30.48 -8.96 11.64
CA THR A 159 29.78 -8.40 10.46
C THR A 159 28.35 -8.00 10.86
N ARG A 160 28.12 -6.71 11.10
CA ARG A 160 26.81 -6.17 11.47
C ARG A 160 25.97 -6.01 10.20
N TRP A 161 25.06 -6.94 9.97
CA TRP A 161 23.96 -6.74 9.02
C TRP A 161 22.90 -5.87 9.70
N ALA A 162 22.78 -4.61 9.27
CA ALA A 162 21.63 -3.80 9.60
C ALA A 162 20.47 -4.18 8.65
N ILE A 163 19.54 -5.00 9.11
CA ILE A 163 18.27 -5.22 8.41
C ILE A 163 17.32 -4.10 8.82
N LEU A 164 17.03 -3.21 7.88
CA LEU A 164 15.94 -2.24 7.97
C LEU A 164 14.59 -2.97 8.05
N ILE A 165 14.06 -3.14 9.26
CA ILE A 165 12.63 -3.41 9.45
C ILE A 165 11.94 -2.05 9.61
N ALA A 166 11.67 -1.40 8.49
CA ALA A 166 10.77 -0.25 8.48
C ALA A 166 9.32 -0.75 8.60
N GLY A 167 8.81 -0.81 9.83
CA GLY A 167 7.37 -0.68 10.05
C GLY A 167 6.92 0.69 9.57
N SER A 168 5.95 0.75 8.66
CA SER A 168 5.52 2.03 8.10
C SER A 168 4.67 2.82 9.10
N SER A 169 5.09 4.05 9.38
CA SER A 169 4.18 5.11 9.83
C SER A 169 3.30 5.53 8.63
N GLY A 170 2.06 5.04 8.56
CA GLY A 170 1.04 5.51 7.61
C GLY A 170 0.71 4.60 6.42
N TYR A 171 -0.49 4.83 5.87
CA TYR A 171 -1.30 3.99 4.97
C TYR A 171 -0.72 3.73 3.55
N GLY A 172 0.57 3.99 3.32
CA GLY A 172 1.24 3.71 2.03
C GLY A 172 1.75 2.28 1.89
N ASN A 173 1.75 1.49 2.97
CA ASN A 173 2.45 0.19 3.02
C ASN A 173 1.57 -0.98 3.46
N TYR A 174 0.26 -0.89 3.24
CA TYR A 174 -0.55 -2.11 3.09
C TYR A 174 -0.14 -2.77 1.77
N ARG A 175 0.94 -3.55 1.83
CA ARG A 175 1.23 -4.61 0.88
C ARG A 175 -0.05 -5.43 0.77
N HIS A 176 -0.83 -5.21 -0.29
CA HIS A 176 -1.63 -6.30 -0.81
C HIS A 176 -0.62 -7.39 -1.14
N GLN A 177 -0.51 -8.37 -0.24
CA GLN A 177 0.12 -9.66 -0.48
C GLN A 177 -0.72 -10.35 -1.55
N GLY A 178 -0.67 -9.86 -2.78
CA GLY A 178 -0.92 -10.67 -3.93
C GLY A 178 0.37 -11.45 -4.16
N ASP A 179 0.29 -12.76 -3.99
CA ASP A 179 1.31 -13.76 -4.30
C ASP A 179 2.75 -13.21 -4.24
N ASN A 180 3.16 -12.82 -3.02
CA ASN A 180 4.55 -12.43 -2.80
C ASN A 180 5.43 -13.64 -3.08
N CYS A 181 6.30 -13.51 -4.08
CA CYS A 181 7.37 -14.46 -4.42
C CYS A 181 8.50 -14.50 -3.39
N LEU A 182 8.16 -14.65 -2.12
CA LEU A 182 9.07 -15.12 -1.10
C LEU A 182 8.44 -16.38 -0.49
N PRO A 183 9.17 -17.49 -0.37
CA PRO A 183 8.74 -18.58 0.49
C PRO A 183 8.45 -17.97 1.86
N PHE A 184 7.20 -18.04 2.31
CA PHE A 184 6.82 -17.55 3.62
C PHE A 184 7.40 -18.52 4.66
N THR A 185 8.68 -18.39 4.95
CA THR A 185 9.36 -19.02 6.09
C THR A 185 9.92 -17.92 6.97
N PRO A 186 9.10 -17.40 7.89
CA PRO A 186 9.59 -16.43 8.84
C PRO A 186 10.31 -17.20 9.95
N ASN A 187 11.65 -17.17 9.95
CA ASN A 187 12.44 -17.57 11.12
C ASN A 187 12.08 -16.71 12.36
N ASN A 188 11.39 -15.58 12.15
CA ASN A 188 10.81 -14.70 13.15
C ASN A 188 9.54 -14.01 12.61
N VAL A 189 8.40 -14.17 13.28
CA VAL A 189 7.14 -13.49 12.96
C VAL A 189 6.87 -12.40 13.99
N ASN A 190 6.42 -11.22 13.56
CA ASN A 190 5.90 -10.23 14.49
C ASN A 190 4.66 -10.81 15.20
N GLN A 191 4.57 -10.68 16.53
CA GLN A 191 3.44 -11.21 17.29
C GLN A 191 2.07 -10.80 16.72
N ARG A 192 1.94 -9.58 16.19
CA ARG A 192 0.69 -9.08 15.59
C ARG A 192 0.34 -9.72 14.26
N ASP A 193 1.32 -10.33 13.60
CA ASP A 193 1.16 -10.99 12.30
C ASP A 193 1.12 -12.52 12.46
N ALA A 194 1.39 -13.06 13.65
CA ALA A 194 1.37 -14.49 13.93
C ALA A 194 0.03 -15.14 13.52
N ASP A 195 -1.09 -14.53 13.91
CA ASP A 195 -2.42 -15.00 13.50
C ASP A 195 -2.57 -15.01 11.97
N LEU A 196 -2.16 -13.93 11.30
CA LEU A 196 -2.27 -13.83 9.85
C LEU A 196 -1.45 -14.92 9.15
N VAL A 197 -0.24 -15.19 9.65
CA VAL A 197 0.63 -16.25 9.11
C VAL A 197 0.03 -17.62 9.33
N TYR A 198 -0.55 -17.87 10.51
CA TYR A 198 -1.23 -19.12 10.80
C TYR A 198 -2.37 -19.40 9.81
N TYR A 199 -3.30 -18.45 9.64
CA TYR A 199 -4.46 -18.64 8.75
C TYR A 199 -4.07 -18.67 7.27
N TRP A 200 -3.04 -17.91 6.87
CA TRP A 200 -2.47 -18.01 5.53
C TRP A 200 -1.91 -19.41 5.26
N HIS A 201 -1.11 -19.94 6.19
CA HIS A 201 -0.55 -21.28 6.08
C HIS A 201 -1.64 -22.35 6.05
N GLU A 202 -2.70 -22.19 6.85
CA GLU A 202 -3.86 -23.08 6.82
C GLU A 202 -4.57 -23.07 5.46
N PHE A 203 -4.80 -21.89 4.88
CA PHE A 203 -5.41 -21.75 3.55
C PHE A 203 -4.56 -22.39 2.44
N ILE A 204 -3.26 -22.10 2.39
CA ILE A 204 -2.37 -22.59 1.32
C ILE A 204 -2.22 -24.10 1.36
N ASN A 205 -2.10 -24.69 2.55
CA ASN A 205 -1.89 -26.13 2.70
C ASN A 205 -3.20 -26.93 2.71
N SER A 206 -4.36 -26.27 2.66
CA SER A 206 -5.63 -26.97 2.57
C SER A 206 -5.86 -27.52 1.14
N PRO A 207 -6.44 -28.73 1.00
CA PRO A 207 -6.68 -29.33 -0.31
C PRO A 207 -7.61 -28.48 -1.18
N GLU A 208 -7.28 -28.39 -2.47
CA GLU A 208 -8.08 -27.62 -3.43
C GLU A 208 -9.50 -28.18 -3.55
N GLY A 209 -10.51 -27.29 -3.57
CA GLY A 209 -11.92 -27.67 -3.63
C GLY A 209 -12.52 -28.26 -2.34
N SER A 210 -11.75 -28.36 -1.25
CA SER A 210 -12.28 -28.80 0.05
C SER A 210 -13.06 -27.69 0.77
N SER A 211 -14.06 -28.07 1.56
CA SER A 211 -14.76 -27.12 2.45
C SER A 211 -13.80 -26.43 3.42
N LYS A 212 -12.82 -27.18 3.94
CA LYS A 212 -11.78 -26.64 4.82
C LYS A 212 -11.00 -25.48 4.20
N LYS A 213 -10.71 -25.55 2.89
CA LYS A 213 -10.00 -24.46 2.19
C LYS A 213 -10.87 -23.21 2.07
N LEU A 214 -12.17 -23.39 1.82
CA LEU A 214 -13.14 -22.29 1.79
C LEU A 214 -13.29 -21.65 3.18
N ASP A 215 -13.44 -22.46 4.23
CA ASP A 215 -13.52 -21.96 5.61
C ASP A 215 -12.25 -21.18 6.01
N ALA A 216 -11.07 -21.72 5.66
CA ALA A 216 -9.79 -21.04 5.91
C ALA A 216 -9.65 -19.74 5.10
N GLN A 217 -10.17 -19.71 3.88
CA GLN A 217 -10.21 -18.51 3.05
C GLN A 217 -11.10 -17.43 3.67
N ASP A 218 -12.29 -17.81 4.15
CA ASP A 218 -13.22 -16.89 4.79
C ASP A 218 -12.65 -16.33 6.10
N GLU A 219 -12.04 -17.17 6.94
CA GLU A 219 -11.37 -16.73 8.16
C GLU A 219 -10.22 -15.76 7.90
N LEU A 220 -9.40 -16.04 6.89
CA LEU A 220 -8.33 -15.15 6.45
C LEU A 220 -8.89 -13.81 5.96
N LEU A 221 -9.97 -13.83 5.17
CA LEU A 221 -10.62 -12.64 4.67
C LEU A 221 -11.20 -11.79 5.80
N ASP A 222 -11.79 -12.42 6.82
CA ASP A 222 -12.30 -11.76 8.01
C ASP A 222 -11.19 -11.03 8.77
N ILE A 223 -10.02 -11.65 8.94
CA ILE A 223 -8.85 -11.02 9.57
C ILE A 223 -8.41 -9.79 8.78
N LEU A 224 -8.22 -9.96 7.48
CA LEU A 224 -7.75 -8.87 6.61
C LEU A 224 -8.75 -7.71 6.59
N THR A 225 -10.04 -8.03 6.53
CA THR A 225 -11.13 -7.05 6.54
C THR A 225 -11.18 -6.29 7.86
N HIS A 226 -11.09 -6.99 8.99
CA HIS A 226 -11.06 -6.38 10.32
C HIS A 226 -9.85 -5.45 10.48
N ARG A 227 -8.64 -5.92 10.15
CA ARG A 227 -7.40 -5.12 10.27
C ARG A 227 -7.47 -3.86 9.41
N LYS A 228 -7.96 -4.02 8.17
CA LYS A 228 -8.18 -2.90 7.24
C LYS A 228 -9.18 -1.90 7.79
N HIS A 229 -10.28 -2.36 8.37
CA HIS A 229 -11.29 -1.51 8.98
C HIS A 229 -10.70 -0.69 10.14
N VAL A 230 -10.08 -1.36 11.12
CA VAL A 230 -9.50 -0.69 12.29
C VAL A 230 -8.47 0.36 11.89
N ASP A 231 -7.51 0.01 11.01
CA ASP A 231 -6.49 0.96 10.55
C ASP A 231 -7.08 2.12 9.76
N ASN A 232 -8.07 1.86 8.90
CA ASN A 232 -8.74 2.94 8.17
C ASN A 232 -9.47 3.88 9.08
N SER A 233 -10.24 3.34 10.02
CA SER A 233 -11.04 4.10 10.97
C SER A 233 -10.15 5.02 11.80
N VAL A 234 -9.07 4.49 12.41
CA VAL A 234 -8.13 5.31 13.20
C VAL A 234 -7.47 6.40 12.35
N ASN A 235 -7.05 6.08 11.12
CA ASN A 235 -6.45 7.06 10.22
C ASN A 235 -7.44 8.16 9.80
N HIS A 236 -8.69 7.81 9.47
CA HIS A 236 -9.71 8.79 9.08
C HIS A 236 -10.14 9.67 10.25
N ILE A 237 -10.26 9.09 11.45
CA ILE A 237 -10.46 9.86 12.68
C ILE A 237 -9.32 10.86 12.86
N GLY A 238 -8.07 10.41 12.76
CA GLY A 238 -6.90 11.29 12.83
C GLY A 238 -6.95 12.44 11.81
N LYS A 239 -7.27 12.14 10.55
CA LYS A 239 -7.40 13.16 9.49
C LYS A 239 -8.48 14.19 9.80
N LEU A 240 -9.61 13.76 10.36
CA LEU A 240 -10.70 14.67 10.73
C LEU A 240 -10.38 15.50 11.98
N LEU A 241 -9.60 14.98 12.92
CA LEU A 241 -9.20 15.69 14.13
C LEU A 241 -8.05 16.68 13.91
N PHE A 242 -7.04 16.29 13.12
CA PHE A 242 -5.77 17.02 13.03
C PHE A 242 -5.42 17.51 11.61
N GLY A 243 -6.28 17.23 10.63
CA GLY A 243 -6.05 17.55 9.22
C GLY A 243 -5.20 16.50 8.48
N SER A 244 -5.38 16.44 7.16
CA SER A 244 -4.78 15.40 6.30
C SER A 244 -3.25 15.40 6.25
N GLU A 245 -2.60 16.51 6.57
CA GLU A 245 -1.14 16.65 6.50
C GLU A 245 -0.44 16.33 7.83
N LYS A 246 -1.05 16.69 8.95
CA LYS A 246 -0.43 16.61 10.28
C LYS A 246 -0.84 15.40 11.10
N TYR A 247 -1.93 14.71 10.73
CA TYR A 247 -2.46 13.63 11.56
C TYR A 247 -1.47 12.49 11.82
N ILE A 248 -0.64 12.11 10.83
CA ILE A 248 0.36 11.05 11.03
C ILE A 248 1.38 11.48 12.07
N GLN A 249 1.86 12.72 12.00
CA GLN A 249 2.84 13.26 12.94
C GLN A 249 2.29 13.25 14.37
N VAL A 250 1.02 13.62 14.55
CA VAL A 250 0.37 13.60 15.87
C VAL A 250 0.13 12.18 16.36
N LEU A 251 -0.51 11.31 15.56
CA LEU A 251 -0.90 9.97 16.00
C LEU A 251 0.31 9.06 16.27
N SER A 252 1.41 9.23 15.52
CA SER A 252 2.63 8.42 15.68
C SER A 252 3.69 9.03 16.58
N ALA A 253 3.44 10.20 17.18
CA ALA A 253 4.40 10.86 18.06
C ALA A 253 4.78 9.95 19.23
N VAL A 254 6.08 9.78 19.46
CA VAL A 254 6.63 9.03 20.58
C VAL A 254 7.21 10.02 21.59
N ARG A 255 6.80 9.88 22.85
CA ARG A 255 7.28 10.75 23.93
C ARG A 255 8.74 10.46 24.29
N PRO A 256 9.48 11.45 24.83
CA PRO A 256 10.82 11.23 25.38
C PRO A 256 10.87 10.09 26.40
N ARG A 257 12.02 9.43 26.49
CA ARG A 257 12.23 8.37 27.49
C ARG A 257 11.98 8.90 28.90
N GLY A 258 11.32 8.09 29.72
CA GLY A 258 10.97 8.44 31.11
C GLY A 258 9.61 9.13 31.26
N GLN A 259 8.95 9.54 30.17
CA GLN A 259 7.59 10.07 30.24
C GLN A 259 6.53 8.97 30.13
N PRO A 260 5.35 9.13 30.77
CA PRO A 260 4.24 8.21 30.62
C PRO A 260 3.63 8.29 29.21
N LEU A 261 2.99 7.20 28.76
CA LEU A 261 2.33 7.11 27.46
C LEU A 261 1.23 8.17 27.29
N VAL A 262 0.42 8.36 28.35
CA VAL A 262 -0.70 9.30 28.40
C VAL A 262 -0.69 10.01 29.74
N ASP A 263 -1.07 11.29 29.76
CA ASP A 263 -1.18 12.06 31.01
C ASP A 263 -2.46 11.71 31.76
N ASN A 264 -3.56 11.48 31.04
CA ASN A 264 -4.87 11.14 31.60
C ASN A 264 -5.32 9.74 31.15
N TRP A 265 -5.18 8.75 32.02
CA TRP A 265 -5.60 7.38 31.78
C TRP A 265 -7.12 7.21 31.64
N ALA A 266 -7.92 8.06 32.32
CA ALA A 266 -9.37 8.04 32.16
C ALA A 266 -9.77 8.52 30.76
N CYS A 267 -9.07 9.52 30.20
CA CYS A 267 -9.25 9.92 28.81
C CYS A 267 -8.93 8.76 27.86
N LEU A 268 -7.81 8.06 28.06
CA LEU A 268 -7.43 6.94 27.17
C LEU A 268 -8.51 5.86 27.14
N LYS A 269 -8.99 5.43 28.32
CA LYS A 269 -10.07 4.45 28.43
C LYS A 269 -11.35 4.92 27.76
N SER A 270 -11.78 6.16 28.01
CA SER A 270 -12.98 6.72 27.38
C SER A 270 -12.84 6.82 25.86
N THR A 271 -11.67 7.25 25.36
CA THR A 271 -11.38 7.33 23.93
C THR A 271 -11.47 5.96 23.26
N VAL A 272 -10.89 4.93 23.88
CA VAL A 272 -10.98 3.55 23.38
C VAL A 272 -12.42 3.05 23.39
N ARG A 273 -13.18 3.28 24.48
CA ARG A 273 -14.61 2.90 24.55
C ARG A 273 -15.44 3.59 23.48
N ILE A 274 -15.22 4.88 23.25
CA ILE A 274 -15.92 5.64 22.20
C ILE A 274 -15.61 5.05 20.83
N PHE A 275 -14.34 4.74 20.55
CA PHE A 275 -13.96 4.09 19.31
C PHE A 275 -14.68 2.74 19.17
N GLU A 276 -14.65 1.88 20.19
CA GLU A 276 -15.25 0.55 20.10
C GLU A 276 -16.78 0.59 19.97
N THR A 277 -17.44 1.56 20.60
CA THR A 277 -18.88 1.77 20.47
C THR A 277 -19.28 2.14 19.04
N HIS A 278 -18.49 2.97 18.35
CA HIS A 278 -18.84 3.44 17.00
C HIS A 278 -18.22 2.61 15.87
N CYS A 279 -17.07 2.00 16.11
CA CYS A 279 -16.27 1.33 15.09
C CYS A 279 -16.15 -0.18 15.31
N GLY A 280 -16.70 -0.73 16.39
CA GLY A 280 -16.56 -2.15 16.74
C GLY A 280 -15.27 -2.46 17.48
N SER A 281 -15.12 -3.72 17.91
CA SER A 281 -13.99 -4.15 18.76
C SER A 281 -12.64 -3.84 18.12
N LEU A 282 -11.64 -3.47 18.93
CA LEU A 282 -10.25 -3.38 18.46
C LEU A 282 -9.61 -4.75 18.24
N SER A 283 -10.12 -5.81 18.85
CA SER A 283 -9.45 -7.11 19.00
C SER A 283 -8.01 -6.98 19.55
N GLN A 284 -7.24 -8.08 19.55
CA GLN A 284 -5.83 -8.03 19.93
C GLN A 284 -4.99 -7.20 18.95
N TYR A 285 -5.38 -7.18 17.68
CA TYR A 285 -4.66 -6.45 16.64
C TYR A 285 -4.71 -4.93 16.86
N GLY A 286 -5.91 -4.39 17.13
CA GLY A 286 -6.17 -2.95 17.21
C GLY A 286 -5.50 -2.26 18.39
N ILE A 287 -5.02 -3.02 19.39
CA ILE A 287 -4.18 -2.50 20.49
C ILE A 287 -2.90 -1.84 19.96
N LYS A 288 -2.48 -2.12 18.71
CA LYS A 288 -1.42 -1.35 18.05
C LYS A 288 -1.67 0.17 18.03
N HIS A 289 -2.93 0.60 18.07
CA HIS A 289 -3.33 2.01 18.02
C HIS A 289 -3.45 2.67 19.39
N MET A 290 -3.05 2.00 20.48
CA MET A 290 -3.06 2.61 21.82
C MET A 290 -2.23 3.88 21.90
N LEU A 291 -1.10 3.94 21.19
CA LEU A 291 -0.30 5.17 21.09
C LEU A 291 -1.09 6.29 20.40
N SER A 292 -1.80 5.98 19.32
CA SER A 292 -2.65 6.94 18.60
C SER A 292 -3.74 7.49 19.51
N PHE A 293 -4.42 6.64 20.28
CA PHE A 293 -5.45 7.06 21.23
C PHE A 293 -4.88 7.88 22.40
N ALA A 294 -3.69 7.50 22.90
CA ALA A 294 -2.99 8.30 23.90
C ALA A 294 -2.64 9.69 23.37
N ASN A 295 -2.16 9.79 22.12
CA ASN A 295 -1.83 11.07 21.50
C ASN A 295 -3.07 11.93 21.24
N ILE A 296 -4.23 11.33 20.92
CA ILE A 296 -5.51 12.06 20.85
C ILE A 296 -5.86 12.68 22.21
N CYS A 297 -5.69 11.91 23.30
CA CYS A 297 -5.90 12.42 24.66
C CYS A 297 -4.92 13.51 25.05
N ASN A 298 -3.63 13.32 24.76
CA ASN A 298 -2.59 14.28 25.07
C ASN A 298 -2.74 15.58 24.26
N ALA A 299 -3.41 15.53 23.11
CA ALA A 299 -3.78 16.70 22.31
C ALA A 299 -5.04 17.44 22.84
N GLY A 300 -5.64 16.96 23.94
CA GLY A 300 -6.78 17.62 24.59
C GLY A 300 -8.12 17.47 23.86
N ILE A 301 -8.27 16.44 23.01
CA ILE A 301 -9.53 16.19 22.29
C ILE A 301 -10.61 15.74 23.28
N SER A 302 -11.79 16.38 23.23
CA SER A 302 -12.91 16.01 24.10
C SER A 302 -13.59 14.70 23.67
N ASN A 303 -14.16 13.98 24.63
CA ASN A 303 -14.94 12.77 24.40
C ASN A 303 -16.08 12.99 23.39
N GLU A 304 -16.76 14.14 23.46
CA GLU A 304 -17.84 14.52 22.53
C GLU A 304 -17.34 14.66 21.10
N THR A 305 -16.19 15.30 20.91
CA THR A 305 -15.57 15.47 19.59
C THR A 305 -15.16 14.12 19.03
N MET A 306 -14.52 13.28 19.86
CA MET A 306 -14.13 11.93 19.48
C MET A 306 -15.35 11.08 19.07
N ALA A 307 -16.46 11.16 19.81
CA ALA A 307 -17.69 10.42 19.51
C ALA A 307 -18.31 10.88 18.19
N LYS A 308 -18.44 12.19 17.98
CA LYS A 308 -18.97 12.77 16.73
C LYS A 308 -18.14 12.37 15.52
N VAL A 309 -16.82 12.44 15.62
CA VAL A 309 -15.90 12.05 14.54
C VAL A 309 -15.95 10.55 14.29
N SER A 310 -15.96 9.74 15.34
CA SER A 310 -16.03 8.27 15.22
C SER A 310 -17.33 7.81 14.56
N ALA A 311 -18.47 8.39 14.96
CA ALA A 311 -19.77 8.12 14.33
C ALA A 311 -19.80 8.52 12.84
N LYS A 312 -19.12 9.61 12.47
CA LYS A 312 -19.02 10.05 11.07
C LYS A 312 -18.12 9.13 10.22
N VAL A 313 -17.07 8.57 10.80
CA VAL A 313 -16.13 7.69 10.09
C VAL A 313 -16.69 6.28 9.96
N CYS A 314 -17.23 5.75 11.04
CA CYS A 314 -17.63 4.36 11.16
C CYS A 314 -19.13 4.16 10.88
N ILE A 315 -19.57 4.57 9.68
CA ILE A 315 -20.97 4.46 9.25
C ILE A 315 -21.34 2.99 8.97
N GLN A 316 -20.37 2.19 8.54
CA GLN A 316 -20.52 0.76 8.31
C GLN A 316 -19.44 0.00 9.08
N ILE A 317 -19.83 -0.69 10.14
CA ILE A 317 -18.98 -1.65 10.81
C ILE A 317 -19.09 -2.96 10.03
N PRO A 318 -17.96 -3.58 9.61
CA PRO A 318 -18.03 -4.89 8.96
C PRO A 318 -18.73 -5.89 9.88
N SER A 319 -19.76 -6.56 9.37
CA SER A 319 -20.55 -7.57 10.09
C SER A 319 -19.78 -8.90 10.18
N ILE A 320 -18.61 -8.86 10.81
CA ILE A 320 -17.69 -10.00 10.97
C ILE A 320 -17.50 -10.31 12.46
N ARG A 321 -17.26 -11.58 12.79
CA ARG A 321 -17.11 -12.05 14.18
C ARG A 321 -16.10 -11.21 14.97
N ARG A 322 -14.99 -10.83 14.34
CA ARG A 322 -13.90 -10.07 15.01
C ARG A 322 -14.23 -8.61 15.32
N SER A 323 -15.21 -8.02 14.65
CA SER A 323 -15.68 -6.64 14.92
C SER A 323 -16.80 -6.58 15.96
N SER A 324 -17.37 -7.74 16.31
CA SER A 324 -18.43 -7.82 17.32
C SER A 324 -17.90 -7.58 18.74
N LEU A 325 -18.78 -7.16 19.65
CA LEU A 325 -18.48 -6.92 21.08
C LEU A 325 -19.09 -7.98 22.04
N PRO A 326 -19.02 -9.30 21.76
CA PRO A 326 -19.66 -10.31 22.61
C PRO A 326 -18.92 -10.50 23.94
N ARG A 327 -17.65 -10.07 24.02
CA ARG A 327 -16.80 -10.14 25.22
C ARG A 327 -16.61 -8.79 25.92
N GLY A 328 -17.39 -7.77 25.55
CA GLY A 328 -17.27 -6.41 26.07
C GLY A 328 -16.15 -5.59 25.44
N PHE A 329 -15.84 -4.46 26.07
CA PHE A 329 -14.82 -3.49 25.65
C PHE A 329 -13.42 -3.94 26.10
N ASN A 330 -12.38 -3.52 25.37
CA ASN A 330 -10.99 -3.87 25.69
C ASN A 330 -10.40 -3.11 26.91
N VAL A 331 -11.17 -2.21 27.56
CA VAL A 331 -10.71 -1.29 28.62
C VAL A 331 -11.67 -1.07 29.79
#